data_AF-A0ABD5MCY8-F1
#
_entry.id   AF-A0ABD5MCY8-F1
#
_cell.length_a   1.000
_cell.length_b   1.000
_cell.length_c   1.000
_cell.angle_alpha   90.00
_cell.angle_beta   90.00
_cell.angle_gamma   90.00
#
_symmetry.space_group_name_H-M   'P 1'
#
loop_
_entity.id
_entity.type
_entity.pdbx_description
1 polymer ?
#
loop_
_entity_poly.entity_id
_entity_poly.type
_entity_poly.pdbx_seq_one_letter_code
_entity_poly.pdbx_strand_id
1 'polypeptide(L)'
;MELRVIDKTDEELRIEVAGEDHTFMNVIKGALLETEGVAAATYDVNPEQSGGQTEPILSIKTEDGVDPLDALGDASRHVQSTVDEFSAAFEAAT
;
A
#
# COMPACT_ATOMS: atom_id res chain seq x y z
N MET A 1 -6.27 6.04 10.19
CA MET A 1 -6.05 6.12 8.73
C MET A 1 -7.17 6.92 8.07
N GLU A 2 -6.80 7.94 7.30
CA GLU A 2 -7.68 8.56 6.30
C GLU A 2 -7.04 8.45 4.91
N LEU A 3 -7.84 8.19 3.88
CA LEU A 3 -7.38 7.96 2.51
C LEU A 3 -7.87 9.06 1.58
N ARG A 4 -6.97 9.69 0.84
CA ARG A 4 -7.30 10.71 -0.15
C ARG A 4 -6.63 10.43 -1.49
N VAL A 5 -7.42 10.20 -2.52
CA VAL A 5 -6.92 10.09 -3.90
C VAL A 5 -6.38 11.46 -4.34
N ILE A 6 -5.11 11.49 -4.73
CA ILE A 6 -4.45 12.67 -5.29
C ILE A 6 -4.60 12.64 -6.81
N ASP A 7 -4.34 11.47 -7.41
CA ASP A 7 -4.43 11.26 -8.85
C ASP A 7 -4.81 9.81 -9.15
N LYS A 8 -5.61 9.61 -10.21
CA LYS A 8 -5.97 8.27 -10.72
C LYS A 8 -6.09 8.32 -12.23
N THR A 9 -5.45 7.37 -12.90
CA THR A 9 -5.66 7.04 -14.31
C THR A 9 -6.11 5.58 -14.44
N ASP A 10 -6.08 5.04 -15.66
CA ASP A 10 -6.37 3.63 -15.90
C ASP A 10 -5.26 2.71 -15.34
N GLU A 11 -4.02 3.19 -15.25
CA GLU A 11 -2.83 2.39 -14.89
C GLU A 11 -2.03 2.99 -13.71
N GLU A 12 -2.37 4.18 -13.24
CA GLU A 12 -1.65 4.85 -12.15
C GLU A 12 -2.59 5.33 -11.05
N LEU A 13 -2.14 5.20 -9.80
CA LEU A 13 -2.82 5.71 -8.61
C LEU A 13 -1.82 6.39 -7.69
N ARG A 14 -2.15 7.61 -7.27
CA ARG A 14 -1.48 8.30 -6.17
C ARG A 14 -2.48 8.57 -5.06
N ILE A 15 -2.20 8.07 -3.87
CA ILE A 15 -3.07 8.21 -2.71
C ILE A 15 -2.29 8.64 -1.48
N GLU A 16 -2.82 9.62 -0.77
CA GLU A 16 -2.34 10.00 0.56
C GLU A 16 -2.94 9.08 1.60
N VAL A 17 -2.10 8.56 2.50
CA VAL A 17 -2.47 7.62 3.56
C VAL A 17 -2.19 8.27 4.91
N ALA A 18 -3.09 9.14 5.34
CA ALA A 18 -2.88 9.95 6.53
C ALA A 18 -3.00 9.14 7.83
N GLY A 19 -2.10 9.42 8.77
CA GLY A 19 -2.04 8.76 10.08
C GLY A 19 -1.30 7.41 10.07
N GLU A 20 -0.54 7.12 9.02
CA GLU A 20 0.31 5.94 8.90
C GLU A 20 1.79 6.34 8.71
N ASP A 21 2.70 5.42 9.02
CA ASP A 21 4.14 5.62 8.88
C ASP A 21 4.84 4.49 8.11
N HIS A 22 6.17 4.48 8.11
CA HIS A 22 6.99 3.48 7.43
C HIS A 22 6.64 2.03 7.77
N THR A 23 6.04 1.75 8.92
CA THR A 23 5.62 0.41 9.33
C THR A 23 4.57 -0.13 8.37
N PHE A 24 3.41 0.52 8.32
CA PHE A 24 2.31 0.13 7.43
C PHE A 24 2.73 0.29 5.97
N MET A 25 3.38 1.41 5.65
CA MET A 25 3.75 1.74 4.27
C MET A 25 4.75 0.75 3.66
N ASN A 26 5.69 0.20 4.43
CA ASN A 26 6.58 -0.84 3.92
C ASN A 26 5.87 -2.16 3.66
N VAL A 27 4.91 -2.54 4.52
CA VAL A 27 4.14 -3.78 4.36
C VAL A 27 3.28 -3.71 3.11
N ILE A 28 2.48 -2.65 2.94
CA ILE A 28 1.60 -2.53 1.79
C ILE A 28 2.39 -2.39 0.48
N LYS A 29 3.51 -1.66 0.49
CA LYS A 29 4.43 -1.59 -0.67
C LYS A 29 4.96 -2.97 -1.04
N GLY A 30 5.38 -3.78 -0.06
CA GLY A 30 5.85 -5.15 -0.28
C GLY A 30 4.77 -6.00 -0.94
N ALA A 31 3.57 -6.01 -0.37
CA ALA A 31 2.44 -6.77 -0.90
C ALA A 31 2.03 -6.32 -2.33
N LEU A 32 2.09 -5.02 -2.61
CA LEU A 32 1.84 -4.49 -3.95
C LEU A 32 2.87 -4.98 -4.97
N LEU A 33 4.16 -5.01 -4.60
CA LEU A 33 5.22 -5.53 -5.49
C LEU A 33 5.11 -7.03 -5.76
N GLU A 34 4.37 -7.77 -4.93
CA GLU A 34 4.06 -9.19 -5.11
C GLU A 34 2.71 -9.43 -5.80
N THR A 35 1.91 -8.37 -6.01
CA THR A 35 0.58 -8.46 -6.64
C THR A 35 0.72 -8.53 -8.16
N GLU A 36 0.05 -9.51 -8.77
CA GLU A 36 0.06 -9.70 -10.22
C GLU A 36 -0.45 -8.45 -10.96
N GLY A 37 0.24 -8.06 -12.04
CA GLY A 37 -0.10 -6.87 -12.82
C GLY A 37 0.35 -5.54 -12.22
N VAL A 38 1.04 -5.54 -11.07
CA VAL A 38 1.70 -4.32 -10.55
C VAL A 38 3.11 -4.20 -11.16
N ALA A 39 3.31 -3.18 -11.99
CA ALA A 39 4.59 -2.89 -12.60
C ALA A 39 5.54 -2.14 -11.64
N ALA A 40 5.00 -1.28 -10.77
CA ALA A 40 5.77 -0.58 -9.75
C ALA A 40 4.90 -0.13 -8.57
N ALA A 41 5.47 -0.14 -7.37
CA ALA A 41 4.89 0.49 -6.19
C ALA A 41 5.97 1.13 -5.32
N THR A 42 5.71 2.34 -4.84
CA THR A 42 6.59 3.05 -3.91
C THR A 42 5.77 3.98 -3.03
N TYR A 43 6.36 4.48 -1.95
CA TYR A 43 5.78 5.57 -1.19
C TYR A 43 6.85 6.58 -0.80
N ASP A 44 6.43 7.82 -0.64
CA ASP A 44 7.27 8.93 -0.18
C ASP A 44 6.69 9.51 1.10
N VAL A 45 7.57 9.86 2.06
CA VAL A 45 7.23 10.56 3.31
C VAL A 45 8.20 11.72 3.44
N ASN A 46 7.71 12.96 3.42
CA ASN A 46 8.57 14.12 3.64
C ASN A 46 8.88 14.27 5.14
N PRO A 47 10.11 14.66 5.51
CA PRO A 47 10.42 14.95 6.90
C PRO A 47 9.61 16.17 7.38
N GLU A 48 9.17 16.14 8.65
CA GLU A 48 8.37 17.22 9.25
C GLU A 48 9.02 18.61 9.14
N GLN A 49 10.36 18.64 9.16
CA GLN A 49 11.15 19.87 9.04
C GLN A 49 11.10 20.47 7.63
N SER A 50 10.57 19.75 6.65
CA SER A 50 10.46 20.22 5.27
C SER A 50 9.28 21.18 5.06
N GLY A 51 8.40 21.36 6.05
CA GLY A 51 7.22 22.24 5.96
C GLY A 51 6.20 21.86 4.87
N GLY A 52 6.36 20.68 4.27
CA GLY A 52 5.50 20.13 3.22
C GLY A 52 4.56 19.04 3.73
N GLN A 53 3.90 18.32 2.81
CA GLN A 53 3.02 17.19 3.13
C GLN A 53 3.83 16.07 3.81
N THR A 54 3.61 15.85 5.10
CA THR A 54 4.29 14.82 5.91
C THR A 54 3.63 13.46 5.81
N GLU A 55 2.32 13.42 5.50
CA GLU A 55 1.60 12.17 5.34
C GLU A 55 2.15 11.38 4.15
N PRO A 56 2.27 10.04 4.26
CA PRO A 56 2.74 9.20 3.18
C PRO A 56 1.90 9.35 1.91
N ILE A 57 2.58 9.41 0.76
CA ILE A 57 1.96 9.31 -0.56
C ILE A 57 2.39 8.00 -1.19
N LEU A 58 1.43 7.08 -1.33
CA LEU A 58 1.60 5.83 -2.05
C LEU A 58 1.39 6.08 -3.55
N SER A 59 2.31 5.56 -4.36
CA SER A 59 2.22 5.59 -5.83
C SER A 59 2.26 4.17 -6.36
N ILE A 60 1.29 3.82 -7.20
CA ILE A 60 1.15 2.50 -7.84
C ILE A 60 1.09 2.72 -9.34
N LYS A 61 1.81 1.87 -10.08
CA LYS A 61 1.69 1.72 -11.52
C LYS A 61 1.40 0.26 -11.85
N THR A 62 0.36 0.02 -12.62
CA THR A 62 -0.04 -1.29 -13.09
C THR A 62 0.30 -1.48 -14.58
N GLU A 63 0.22 -2.73 -15.03
CA GLU A 63 0.25 -3.09 -16.44
C GLU A 63 -1.10 -2.78 -17.11
N ASP A 64 -1.10 -2.62 -18.43
CA ASP A 64 -2.29 -2.34 -19.23
C ASP A 64 -3.45 -3.30 -18.90
N GLY A 65 -4.62 -2.75 -18.56
CA GLY A 65 -5.83 -3.52 -18.28
C GLY A 65 -5.99 -3.98 -16.82
N VAL A 66 -5.09 -3.58 -15.93
CA VAL A 66 -5.21 -3.80 -14.48
C VAL A 66 -5.50 -2.48 -13.77
N ASP A 67 -6.66 -2.36 -13.11
CA ASP A 67 -6.99 -1.14 -12.35
C ASP A 67 -6.13 -1.07 -11.07
N PRO A 68 -5.41 0.04 -10.82
CA PRO A 68 -4.55 0.17 -9.64
C PRO A 68 -5.30 0.19 -8.30
N LEU A 69 -6.60 0.51 -8.26
CA LEU A 69 -7.42 0.37 -7.04
C LEU A 69 -7.73 -1.10 -6.75
N ASP A 70 -7.97 -1.91 -7.78
CA ASP A 70 -8.20 -3.34 -7.62
C ASP A 70 -6.92 -4.02 -7.12
N ALA A 71 -5.77 -3.69 -7.72
CA ALA A 71 -4.46 -4.15 -7.26
C ALA A 71 -4.17 -3.76 -5.79
N LEU A 72 -4.50 -2.53 -5.39
CA LEU A 72 -4.40 -2.11 -3.98
C LEU A 72 -5.32 -2.92 -3.06
N GLY A 73 -6.53 -3.23 -3.51
CA GLY A 73 -7.47 -4.08 -2.79
C GLY A 73 -6.95 -5.51 -2.61
N ASP A 74 -6.36 -6.09 -3.66
CA ASP A 74 -5.77 -7.43 -3.62
C ASP A 74 -4.56 -7.50 -2.70
N ALA A 75 -3.62 -6.55 -2.81
CA ALA A 75 -2.49 -6.43 -1.90
C ALA A 75 -2.95 -6.33 -0.43
N SER A 76 -3.98 -5.53 -0.16
CA SER A 76 -4.52 -5.36 1.19
C SER A 76 -5.15 -6.64 1.75
N ARG A 77 -5.83 -7.42 0.90
CA ARG A 77 -6.37 -8.75 1.27
C ARG A 77 -5.25 -9.74 1.53
N HIS A 78 -4.19 -9.71 0.72
CA HIS A 78 -3.03 -10.58 0.92
C HIS A 78 -2.33 -10.32 2.26
N VAL A 79 -2.17 -9.05 2.65
CA VAL A 79 -1.63 -8.68 3.97
C VAL A 79 -2.52 -9.23 5.10
N GLN A 80 -3.85 -9.09 4.98
CA GLN A 80 -4.78 -9.65 5.98
C GLN A 80 -4.63 -11.16 6.11
N SER A 81 -4.64 -11.90 5.00
CA SER A 81 -4.45 -13.36 5.02
C SER A 81 -3.14 -13.77 5.68
N THR A 82 -2.05 -13.07 5.36
CA THR A 82 -0.73 -13.33 5.95
C THR A 82 -0.74 -13.17 7.46
N VAL A 83 -1.37 -12.10 7.97
CA VAL A 83 -1.46 -11.83 9.41
C VAL A 83 -2.36 -12.86 10.11
N ASP A 84 -3.48 -13.23 9.49
CA ASP A 84 -4.41 -14.22 10.04
C ASP A 84 -3.74 -15.61 10.14
N GLU A 85 -3.05 -16.03 9.07
CA GLU A 85 -2.30 -17.29 9.03
C GLU A 85 -1.18 -17.32 10.08
N PHE A 86 -0.43 -16.23 10.20
CA PHE A 86 0.62 -16.10 11.21
C PHE A 86 0.05 -16.18 12.62
N SER A 87 -1.03 -15.45 12.91
CA SER A 87 -1.66 -15.41 14.23
C SER A 87 -2.20 -16.78 14.62
N ALA A 88 -2.88 -17.48 13.70
CA ALA A 88 -3.39 -18.83 13.93
C ALA A 88 -2.25 -19.83 14.20
N ALA A 89 -1.16 -19.76 13.44
CA ALA A 89 0.00 -20.63 13.65
C ALA A 89 0.70 -20.35 14.99
N PHE A 90 0.78 -19.09 15.39
CA PHE A 90 1.35 -18.67 16.67
C PHE A 90 0.50 -19.17 17.85
N GLU A 91 -0.82 -18.95 17.81
CA GLU A 91 -1.75 -19.41 18.84
C GLU A 91 -1.75 -20.95 18.97
N ALA A 92 -1.68 -21.69 17.87
CA ALA A 92 -1.61 -23.15 17.88
C ALA A 92 -0.31 -23.70 18.49
N ALA A 93 0.74 -22.89 18.56
CA ALA A 93 2.03 -23.25 19.14
C ALA A 93 2.17 -22.85 20.62
N THR A 94 1.16 -22.17 21.19
CA THR A 94 1.14 -21.70 22.59
C THR A 94 0.28 -22.61 23.46
#